data_AF-A0A926WT21-F1
#
_entry.id   AF-A0A926WT21-F1
#
_cell.length_a   1.000
_cell.length_b   1.000
_cell.length_c   1.000
_cell.angle_alpha   90.00
_cell.angle_beta   90.00
_cell.angle_gamma   90.00
#
_symmetry.space_group_name_H-M   'P 1'
#
loop_
_entity.id
_entity.type
_entity.pdbx_description
1 polymer ?
#
loop_
_entity_poly.entity_id
_entity_poly.type
_entity_poly.pdbx_seq_one_letter_code
_entity_poly.pdbx_strand_id
1 'polypeptide(L)'
;MNLKNYRFNRKDGIIYLESEGSLQNLGSSLQMIVLSATNPTWEQPFPNAQFQYWVRLTFVDVSGALSNALLNNGTTNALDGWLKYKTDVEQKYQLCGVITTISLIEGDGDYFDYSFSGIPGKPGLGDRMRSLIASLQVS
;
A
#
# COMPACT_ATOMS: atom_id res chain seq x y z
N MET A 1 -5.57 2.58 -19.18
CA MET A 1 -5.27 3.37 -17.97
C MET A 1 -3.88 2.94 -17.52
N ASN A 2 -2.89 3.83 -17.45
CA ASN A 2 -1.53 3.42 -17.06
C ASN A 2 -1.46 3.29 -15.54
N LEU A 3 -1.27 2.06 -15.08
CA LEU A 3 -1.07 1.74 -13.67
C LEU A 3 0.29 2.28 -13.21
N LYS A 4 0.30 3.07 -12.13
CA LYS A 4 1.55 3.49 -11.47
C LYS A 4 2.04 2.42 -10.50
N ASN A 5 3.35 2.22 -10.41
CA ASN A 5 3.94 1.30 -9.44
C ASN A 5 4.74 2.08 -8.40
N TYR A 6 4.50 1.78 -7.13
CA TYR A 6 5.22 2.37 -6.00
C TYR A 6 6.10 1.30 -5.34
N ARG A 7 7.31 1.69 -4.95
CA ARG A 7 8.24 0.87 -4.17
C ARG A 7 8.41 1.45 -2.78
N PHE A 8 8.17 0.63 -1.77
CA PHE A 8 8.48 0.96 -0.39
C PHE A 8 9.84 0.37 -0.04
N ASN A 9 10.88 1.20 -0.03
CA ASN A 9 12.22 0.74 0.32
C ASN A 9 12.44 0.86 1.82
N ARG A 10 12.38 -0.29 2.49
CA ARG A 10 12.55 -0.37 3.94
C ARG A 10 13.98 -0.20 4.41
N LYS A 11 14.97 -0.25 3.51
CA LYS A 11 16.38 -0.11 3.88
C LYS A 11 16.77 1.35 4.11
N ASP A 12 16.21 2.26 3.33
CA ASP A 12 16.51 3.70 3.40
C ASP A 12 15.32 4.54 3.91
N GLY A 13 14.17 3.91 4.16
CA GLY A 13 12.98 4.59 4.66
C GLY A 13 12.28 5.44 3.62
N ILE A 14 12.51 5.18 2.32
CA ILE A 14 12.01 6.00 1.22
C ILE A 14 10.96 5.25 0.38
N ILE A 15 9.92 5.99 0.00
CA ILE A 15 8.91 5.58 -0.96
C ILE A 15 9.28 6.16 -2.32
N TYR A 16 9.30 5.30 -3.33
CA TYR A 16 9.61 5.67 -4.71
C TYR A 16 8.40 5.44 -5.62
N LEU A 17 8.18 6.33 -6.58
CA LEU A 17 7.33 6.10 -7.75
C LEU A 17 8.19 5.61 -8.91
N GLU A 18 7.81 4.48 -9.51
CA GLU A 18 8.42 3.99 -10.74
C GLU A 18 7.83 4.71 -11.94
N SER A 19 8.70 5.39 -12.71
CA SER A 19 8.29 6.09 -13.92
C SER A 19 9.40 6.00 -14.98
N GLU A 20 9.05 5.47 -16.16
CA GLU A 20 9.93 5.44 -17.35
C GLU A 20 11.34 4.85 -17.07
N GLY A 21 11.42 3.82 -16.25
CA GLY A 21 12.70 3.18 -15.88
C GLY A 21 13.50 3.89 -14.79
N SER A 22 12.93 4.94 -14.18
CA SER A 22 13.51 5.70 -13.06
C SER A 22 12.70 5.56 -11.77
N LEU A 23 13.34 5.84 -10.63
CA LEU A 23 12.72 5.90 -9.31
C LEU A 23 12.68 7.36 -8.83
N GLN A 24 11.48 7.93 -8.75
CA GLN A 24 11.26 9.25 -8.18
C GLN A 24 11.07 9.12 -6.67
N ASN A 25 11.93 9.78 -5.88
CA ASN A 25 11.80 9.84 -4.42
C ASN A 25 10.59 10.69 -4.01
N LEU A 26 9.71 10.15 -3.17
CA LEU A 26 8.50 10.81 -2.66
C LEU A 26 8.54 11.07 -1.13
N GLY A 27 9.67 10.82 -0.48
CA GLY A 27 9.85 10.89 0.96
C GLY A 27 9.46 9.58 1.67
N SER A 28 9.07 9.66 2.93
CA SER A 28 8.82 8.49 3.79
C SER A 28 7.34 8.19 4.02
N SER A 29 6.41 8.96 3.46
CA SER A 29 4.97 8.76 3.65
C SER A 29 4.17 8.97 2.38
N LEU A 30 3.07 8.22 2.24
CA LEU A 30 2.15 8.29 1.10
C LEU A 30 0.70 8.23 1.57
N GLN A 31 -0.12 9.16 1.09
CA GLN A 31 -1.57 9.11 1.23
C GLN A 31 -2.21 8.39 0.03
N MET A 32 -3.22 7.57 0.32
CA MET A 32 -3.92 6.77 -0.68
C MET A 32 -5.31 6.36 -0.22
N ILE A 33 -6.12 5.86 -1.15
CA ILE A 33 -7.33 5.10 -0.83
C ILE A 33 -7.12 3.66 -1.29
N VAL A 34 -7.06 2.74 -0.33
CA VAL A 34 -6.83 1.31 -0.62
C VAL A 34 -8.12 0.72 -1.21
N LEU A 35 -8.02 0.23 -2.44
CA LEU A 35 -9.13 -0.41 -3.14
C LEU A 35 -9.19 -1.90 -2.84
N SER A 36 -8.04 -2.56 -2.81
CA SER A 36 -7.92 -3.96 -2.45
C SER A 36 -6.50 -4.29 -1.96
N ALA A 37 -6.42 -5.40 -1.23
CA ALA A 37 -5.16 -5.98 -0.79
C ALA A 37 -5.23 -7.50 -0.85
N THR A 38 -4.14 -8.16 -1.26
CA THR A 38 -4.05 -9.61 -1.16
C THR A 38 -3.90 -10.04 0.30
N ASN A 39 -4.24 -11.29 0.60
CA ASN A 39 -3.76 -11.92 1.83
C ASN A 39 -2.23 -12.06 1.77
N PRO A 40 -1.53 -12.14 2.92
CA PRO A 40 -0.10 -12.45 2.93
C PRO A 40 0.20 -13.75 2.19
N THR A 41 1.01 -13.67 1.15
CA THR A 41 1.44 -14.80 0.31
C THR A 41 2.92 -15.06 0.49
N TRP A 42 3.31 -16.32 0.71
CA TRP A 42 4.72 -16.71 0.77
C TRP A 42 5.25 -16.92 -0.65
N GLU A 43 5.98 -15.94 -1.18
CA GLU A 43 6.41 -15.95 -2.58
C GLU A 43 7.69 -15.13 -2.83
N GLN A 44 8.16 -15.17 -4.07
CA GLN A 44 9.31 -14.43 -4.57
C GLN A 44 8.88 -13.65 -5.83
N PRO A 45 8.30 -12.44 -5.68
CA PRO A 45 7.68 -11.73 -6.81
C PRO A 45 8.71 -11.16 -7.79
N PHE A 46 10.01 -11.16 -7.44
CA PHE A 46 11.10 -10.66 -8.28
C PHE A 46 12.23 -11.69 -8.38
N PRO A 47 12.89 -11.83 -9.55
CA PRO A 47 13.93 -12.85 -9.80
C PRO A 47 15.11 -12.89 -8.81
N ASN A 48 15.32 -11.85 -8.00
CA ASN A 48 16.42 -11.74 -7.03
C ASN A 48 15.96 -11.41 -5.59
N ALA A 49 14.65 -11.43 -5.32
CA ALA A 49 14.15 -11.27 -3.95
C ALA A 49 14.36 -12.57 -3.16
N GLN A 50 14.41 -12.53 -1.82
CA GLN A 50 14.27 -13.75 -1.04
C GLN A 50 12.79 -14.15 -0.95
N PHE A 51 12.50 -15.44 -0.79
CA PHE A 51 11.16 -15.90 -0.43
C PHE A 51 10.79 -15.32 0.93
N GLN A 52 9.65 -14.65 0.98
CA GLN A 52 9.13 -14.02 2.20
C GLN A 52 7.63 -13.76 2.06
N TYR A 53 6.99 -13.22 3.09
CA TYR A 53 5.57 -12.86 2.98
C TYR A 53 5.40 -11.51 2.27
N TRP A 54 4.48 -11.48 1.33
CA TRP A 54 4.13 -10.29 0.55
C TRP A 54 2.65 -9.97 0.62
N VAL A 55 2.35 -8.68 0.55
CA VAL A 55 0.99 -8.16 0.33
C VAL A 55 1.03 -7.20 -0.83
N ARG A 56 0.17 -7.42 -1.83
CA ARG A 56 -0.05 -6.46 -2.91
C ARG A 56 -1.17 -5.53 -2.52
N LEU A 57 -0.91 -4.24 -2.60
CA LEU A 57 -1.91 -3.18 -2.48
C LEU A 57 -2.27 -2.65 -3.86
N THR A 58 -3.57 -2.52 -4.12
CA THR A 58 -4.13 -1.74 -5.21
C THR A 58 -4.85 -0.54 -4.62
N PHE A 59 -4.51 0.66 -5.08
CA PHE A 59 -4.99 1.90 -4.47
C PHE A 59 -5.11 3.05 -5.47
N VAL A 60 -5.82 4.11 -5.05
CA VAL A 60 -5.82 5.41 -5.73
C VAL A 60 -4.85 6.33 -4.99
N ASP A 61 -3.87 6.89 -5.71
CA ASP A 61 -2.90 7.84 -5.15
C ASP A 61 -3.50 9.26 -5.00
N VAL A 62 -2.74 10.19 -4.41
CA VAL A 62 -3.18 11.59 -4.23
C VAL A 62 -3.47 12.33 -5.54
N SER A 63 -2.95 11.85 -6.67
CA SER A 63 -3.24 12.42 -7.99
C SER A 63 -4.51 11.83 -8.63
N GLY A 64 -5.16 10.88 -7.97
CA GLY A 64 -6.33 10.17 -8.50
C GLY A 64 -5.96 9.02 -9.43
N ALA A 65 -4.69 8.62 -9.52
CA ALA A 65 -4.24 7.55 -10.40
C ALA A 65 -4.35 6.17 -9.74
N LEU A 66 -4.84 5.19 -10.50
CA LEU A 66 -4.80 3.80 -10.11
C LEU A 66 -3.34 3.33 -10.01
N SER A 67 -3.01 2.75 -8.87
CA SER A 67 -1.62 2.47 -8.47
C SER A 67 -1.51 1.14 -7.75
N ASN A 68 -0.33 0.53 -7.82
CA ASN A 68 0.00 -0.71 -7.14
C ASN A 68 1.29 -0.57 -6.32
N ALA A 69 1.39 -1.36 -5.25
CA ALA A 69 2.62 -1.56 -4.52
C ALA A 69 2.70 -2.96 -3.91
N LEU A 70 3.92 -3.38 -3.59
CA LEU A 70 4.19 -4.60 -2.83
C LEU A 70 4.80 -4.22 -1.47
N LEU A 71 4.18 -4.74 -0.41
CA LEU A 71 4.71 -4.70 0.96
C LEU A 71 5.33 -6.05 1.28
N ASN A 72 6.45 -6.05 2.02
CA ASN A 72 7.10 -7.28 2.49
C ASN A 72 7.35 -7.28 3.99
N ASN A 73 7.32 -8.46 4.60
CA ASN A 73 7.65 -8.60 6.01
C ASN A 73 9.16 -8.42 6.28
N GLY A 74 10.03 -8.74 5.31
CA GLY A 74 11.48 -8.75 5.52
C GLY A 74 11.87 -9.70 6.66
N THR A 75 12.95 -9.36 7.35
CA THR A 75 13.42 -10.09 8.54
C THR A 75 12.74 -9.64 9.85
N THR A 76 11.96 -8.55 9.85
CA THR A 76 11.43 -7.89 11.08
C THR A 76 9.91 -7.97 11.24
N ASN A 77 9.23 -8.85 10.51
CA ASN A 77 7.75 -8.98 10.53
C ASN A 77 6.99 -7.66 10.23
N ALA A 78 7.49 -6.83 9.32
CA ALA A 78 6.92 -5.49 9.07
C ALA A 78 5.48 -5.46 8.56
N LEU A 79 4.93 -6.58 8.09
CA LEU A 79 3.53 -6.65 7.66
C LEU A 79 2.55 -6.55 8.84
N ASP A 80 3.00 -6.71 10.08
CA ASP A 80 2.14 -6.62 11.26
C ASP A 80 1.39 -5.28 11.34
N GLY A 81 2.06 -4.17 11.01
CA GLY A 81 1.45 -2.84 10.96
C GLY A 81 0.28 -2.76 9.96
N TRP A 82 0.43 -3.39 8.79
CA TRP A 82 -0.65 -3.48 7.80
C TRP A 82 -1.81 -4.35 8.31
N LEU A 83 -1.50 -5.52 8.87
CA LEU A 83 -2.51 -6.47 9.32
C LEU A 83 -3.38 -5.88 10.43
N LYS A 84 -2.75 -5.26 11.44
CA LYS A 84 -3.46 -4.57 12.53
C LYS A 84 -4.33 -3.44 12.00
N TYR A 85 -3.77 -2.56 11.17
CA TYR A 85 -4.51 -1.45 10.57
C TYR A 85 -5.72 -1.92 9.79
N LYS A 86 -5.55 -2.93 8.94
CA LYS A 86 -6.63 -3.51 8.15
C LYS A 86 -7.76 -3.99 9.06
N THR A 87 -7.44 -4.79 10.07
CA THR A 87 -8.43 -5.30 11.04
C THR A 87 -9.15 -4.17 11.75
N ASP A 88 -8.44 -3.15 12.24
CA ASP A 88 -9.03 -2.03 12.99
C ASP A 88 -9.95 -1.17 12.13
N VAL A 89 -9.57 -0.93 10.86
CA VAL A 89 -10.41 -0.18 9.92
C VAL A 89 -11.66 -0.98 9.56
N GLU A 90 -11.53 -2.26 9.23
CA GLU A 90 -12.64 -3.11 8.79
C GLU A 90 -13.71 -3.33 9.89
N GLN A 91 -13.39 -3.08 11.15
CA GLN A 91 -14.38 -3.06 12.25
C GLN A 91 -15.36 -1.89 12.18
N LYS A 92 -14.99 -0.78 11.52
CA LYS A 92 -15.76 0.49 11.55
C LYS A 92 -16.10 1.03 10.17
N TYR A 93 -15.24 0.79 9.19
CA TYR A 93 -15.30 1.33 7.85
C TYR A 93 -14.91 0.27 6.83
N GLN A 94 -15.18 0.53 5.55
CA GLN A 94 -14.53 -0.21 4.46
C GLN A 94 -13.23 0.51 4.11
N LEU A 95 -12.14 -0.22 3.81
CA LEU A 95 -10.84 0.34 3.42
C LEU A 95 -10.97 1.39 2.30
N CYS A 96 -11.79 1.10 1.29
CA CYS A 96 -12.02 1.99 0.15
C CYS A 96 -12.82 3.26 0.50
N GLY A 97 -13.33 3.39 1.73
CA GLY A 97 -13.94 4.59 2.27
C GLY A 97 -13.02 5.42 3.15
N VAL A 98 -11.74 5.04 3.29
CA VAL A 98 -10.78 5.66 4.21
C VAL A 98 -9.60 6.24 3.42
N ILE A 99 -9.24 7.48 3.76
CA ILE A 99 -7.98 8.08 3.31
C ILE A 99 -6.89 7.51 4.22
N THR A 100 -6.12 6.58 3.68
CA THR A 100 -5.04 5.86 4.37
C THR A 100 -3.73 6.62 4.18
N THR A 101 -2.96 6.80 5.24
CA THR A 101 -1.56 7.22 5.17
C THR A 101 -0.70 6.03 5.57
N ILE A 102 0.21 5.62 4.69
CA ILE A 102 1.31 4.71 5.02
C ILE A 102 2.59 5.52 5.21
N SER A 103 3.38 5.18 6.22
CA SER A 103 4.67 5.78 6.49
C SER A 103 5.72 4.70 6.75
N LEU A 104 6.95 4.94 6.33
CA LEU A 104 8.13 4.19 6.76
C LEU A 104 8.69 4.89 7.99
N ILE A 105 8.64 4.21 9.13
CA ILE A 105 9.16 4.71 10.40
C ILE A 105 10.36 3.87 10.82
N GLU A 106 11.29 4.47 11.59
CA GLU A 106 12.41 3.72 12.15
C GLU A 106 11.86 2.52 12.94
N GLY A 107 12.28 1.33 12.53
CA GLY A 107 11.93 0.07 13.18
C GLY A 107 13.05 -0.40 14.10
N ASP A 108 12.93 -1.63 14.58
CA ASP A 108 14.01 -2.27 15.32
C ASP A 108 15.11 -2.74 14.35
N GLY A 109 16.33 -2.22 14.52
CA GLY A 109 17.52 -2.60 13.75
C GLY A 109 17.78 -1.74 12.51
N ASP A 110 18.30 -2.35 11.45
CA ASP A 110 18.77 -1.65 10.24
C ASP A 110 17.66 -1.38 9.18
N TYR A 111 16.39 -1.58 9.53
CA TYR A 111 15.26 -1.49 8.60
C TYR A 111 14.09 -0.67 9.17
N PHE A 112 13.39 0.02 8.28
CA PHE A 112 12.17 0.76 8.56
C PHE A 112 10.96 -0.18 8.52
N ASP A 113 9.97 0.08 9.39
CA ASP A 113 8.70 -0.63 9.44
C ASP A 113 7.57 0.20 8.85
N TYR A 114 6.47 -0.48 8.48
CA TYR A 114 5.29 0.17 7.96
C TYR A 114 4.39 0.64 9.11
N SER A 115 4.08 1.93 9.14
CA SER A 115 3.06 2.53 9.99
C SER A 115 1.86 2.94 9.14
N PHE A 116 0.66 2.71 9.63
CA PHE A 116 -0.57 3.06 8.93
C PHE A 116 -1.49 3.88 9.84
N SER A 117 -2.12 4.89 9.25
CA SER A 117 -3.23 5.61 9.85
C SER A 117 -4.32 5.89 8.82
N GLY A 118 -5.54 6.12 9.28
CA GLY A 118 -6.68 6.30 8.40
C GLY A 118 -7.64 7.35 8.92
N ILE A 119 -8.12 8.21 8.03
CA ILE A 119 -9.19 9.16 8.31
C ILE A 119 -10.39 8.82 7.42
N PRO A 120 -11.61 8.70 7.97
CA PRO A 120 -12.80 8.45 7.16
C PRO A 120 -12.93 9.49 6.06
N GLY A 121 -13.23 9.03 4.85
CA GLY A 121 -13.50 9.91 3.73
C GLY A 121 -14.78 10.72 3.91
N LYS A 122 -14.94 11.76 3.10
CA LYS A 122 -16.21 12.50 3.01
C LYS A 122 -17.36 11.55 2.58
N PRO A 123 -18.61 11.86 2.96
CA PRO A 123 -19.78 11.11 2.49
C PRO A 123 -19.75 10.90 0.98
N GLY A 124 -20.05 9.68 0.54
CA GLY A 124 -20.03 9.28 -0.87
C GLY A 124 -18.66 8.85 -1.41
N LEU A 125 -17.55 8.97 -0.66
CA LEU A 125 -16.25 8.46 -1.11
C LEU A 125 -16.28 6.94 -1.35
N GLY A 126 -16.77 6.19 -0.35
CA GLY A 126 -16.84 4.73 -0.44
C GLY A 126 -17.70 4.26 -1.62
N ASP A 127 -18.82 4.93 -1.90
CA ASP A 127 -19.67 4.62 -3.07
C ASP A 127 -18.88 4.80 -4.37
N ARG A 128 -18.20 5.94 -4.53
CA ARG A 128 -17.37 6.21 -5.72
C ARG A 128 -16.28 5.16 -5.90
N MET A 129 -15.61 4.77 -4.81
CA MET A 129 -14.53 3.78 -4.89
C MET A 129 -15.07 2.38 -5.17
N ARG A 130 -16.25 2.00 -4.67
CA ARG A 130 -16.91 0.74 -5.05
C ARG A 130 -17.30 0.72 -6.52
N SER A 131 -17.83 1.82 -7.06
CA SER A 131 -18.10 1.94 -8.50
C SER A 131 -16.83 1.80 -9.34
N LEU A 132 -15.71 2.40 -8.88
CA LEU A 132 -14.41 2.23 -9.52
C LEU A 132 -13.97 0.75 -9.49
N ILE A 133 -14.00 0.10 -8.33
CA ILE A 133 -13.64 -1.33 -8.19
C ILE A 133 -14.47 -2.20 -9.14
N ALA A 134 -15.79 -1.99 -9.22
CA ALA A 134 -16.65 -2.72 -10.12
C ALA A 134 -16.25 -2.51 -11.60
N SER A 135 -15.90 -1.29 -11.99
CA SER A 135 -15.44 -1.00 -13.36
C SER A 135 -14.12 -1.70 -13.73
N LEU A 136 -13.23 -1.91 -12.75
CA LEU A 136 -11.95 -2.58 -12.95
C LEU A 136 -12.08 -4.10 -13.08
N GLN A 137 -13.19 -4.69 -12.65
CA GLN A 137 -13.45 -6.13 -12.76
C GLN A 137 -14.12 -6.52 -14.08
N VAL A 138 -14.70 -5.55 -14.78
CA VAL A 138 -15.39 -5.73 -16.07
C VAL A 138 -14.44 -5.50 -17.26
N SER A 139 -13.27 -4.90 -17.02
CA SER A 139 -12.20 -4.64 -17.98
C SER A 139 -11.16 -5.75 -18.01
#